data_AF-N4XGA9-F1
#
_entry.id   AF-N4XGA9-F1
#
_cell.length_a   1.000
_cell.length_b   1.000
_cell.length_c   1.000
_cell.angle_alpha   90.00
_cell.angle_beta   90.00
_cell.angle_gamma   90.00
#
_symmetry.space_group_name_H-M   'P 1'
#
loop_
_entity.id
_entity.type
_entity.pdbx_description
1 polymer ?
#
loop_
_entity_poly.entity_id
_entity_poly.type
_entity_poly.pdbx_seq_one_letter_code
_entity_poly.pdbx_strand_id
1 'polypeptide(L)'
;MSAPVVVEAPPAMETVPVKGMKKNGKQWHDNKAPFRPRANQSSWEKRQAERKALAAVKAKEKELKEEKEAERQRRVDAIKTKRAAKEERERFAKMEEKMHKRRVERLKRKEKRNKMLKS
;
A
#
# COMPACT_ATOMS: atom_id res chain seq x y z
N MET A 1 56.57 -4.53 53.95
CA MET A 1 55.80 -3.28 54.13
C MET A 1 54.51 -3.43 53.36
N SER A 2 53.44 -3.92 53.99
CA SER A 2 52.12 -4.05 53.35
C SER A 2 51.38 -2.72 53.44
N ALA A 3 51.02 -2.15 52.30
CA ALA A 3 50.16 -0.97 52.23
C ALA A 3 48.68 -1.39 52.41
N PRO A 4 47.87 -0.66 53.20
CA PRO A 4 46.45 -0.95 53.31
C PRO A 4 45.69 -0.41 52.08
N VAL A 5 44.88 -1.26 51.47
CA VAL A 5 43.93 -0.88 50.42
C VAL A 5 42.75 -0.16 51.07
N VAL A 6 42.60 1.13 50.80
CA VAL A 6 41.42 1.92 51.15
C VAL A 6 40.30 1.55 50.19
N VAL A 7 39.22 0.99 50.71
CA VAL A 7 37.98 0.73 49.97
C VAL A 7 37.07 1.94 50.14
N GLU A 8 36.88 2.70 49.06
CA GLU A 8 35.95 3.82 49.00
C GLU A 8 34.52 3.29 48.76
N ALA A 9 33.58 3.65 49.64
CA ALA A 9 32.18 3.23 49.57
C ALA A 9 31.43 3.99 48.45
N PRO A 10 30.49 3.36 47.72
CA PRO A 10 29.73 4.03 46.66
C PRO A 10 28.81 5.11 47.23
N PRO A 11 28.56 6.22 46.50
CA PRO A 11 27.71 7.30 46.98
C PRO A 11 26.25 6.83 47.14
N ALA A 12 25.67 7.15 48.28
CA ALA A 12 24.27 6.86 48.58
C ALA A 12 23.36 7.54 47.54
N MET A 13 22.56 6.74 46.84
CA MET A 13 21.53 7.23 45.94
C MET A 13 20.43 7.90 46.78
N GLU A 14 20.30 9.23 46.67
CA GLU A 14 19.18 9.96 47.26
C GLU A 14 17.86 9.45 46.67
N THR A 15 17.08 8.76 47.49
CA THR A 15 15.71 8.36 47.14
C THR A 15 14.85 9.62 47.12
N VAL A 16 14.61 10.18 45.93
CA VAL A 16 13.59 11.21 45.73
C VAL A 16 12.25 10.72 46.31
N PRO A 17 11.61 11.46 47.23
CA PRO A 17 10.37 11.02 47.84
C PRO A 17 9.27 10.96 46.78
N VAL A 18 8.83 9.74 46.44
CA VAL A 18 7.76 9.49 45.46
C VAL A 18 6.43 9.91 46.08
N LYS A 19 6.07 11.17 45.91
CA LYS A 19 4.81 11.73 46.39
C LYS A 19 3.66 11.26 45.48
N GLY A 20 2.71 10.49 46.04
CA GLY A 20 1.42 10.20 45.39
C GLY A 20 1.27 8.81 44.76
N MET A 21 2.07 7.82 45.13
CA MET A 21 1.88 6.45 44.65
C MET A 21 0.61 5.83 45.28
N LYS A 22 -0.33 5.34 44.47
CA LYS A 22 -1.52 4.63 44.96
C LYS A 22 -1.07 3.33 45.66
N LYS A 23 -1.77 2.93 46.73
CA LYS A 23 -1.48 1.68 47.47
C LYS A 23 -1.43 0.42 46.59
N ASN A 24 -2.13 0.44 45.45
CA ASN A 24 -2.17 -0.67 44.47
C ASN A 24 -1.07 -0.61 43.39
N GLY A 25 -0.12 0.33 43.47
CA GLY A 25 1.02 0.48 42.54
C GLY A 25 0.69 0.88 41.10
N LYS A 26 -0.55 0.73 40.65
CA LYS A 26 -1.00 1.07 39.30
C LYS A 26 -1.38 2.54 39.20
N GLN A 27 -0.44 3.35 38.74
CA GLN A 27 -0.68 4.74 38.37
C GLN A 27 -0.87 4.82 36.85
N TRP A 28 -2.07 5.23 36.43
CA TRP A 28 -2.53 5.31 35.03
C TRP A 28 -2.39 6.72 34.44
N HIS A 29 -2.06 7.69 35.29
CA HIS A 29 -1.73 9.05 34.88
C HIS A 29 -0.23 9.27 34.98
N ASP A 30 0.35 9.81 33.92
CA ASP A 30 1.74 10.22 33.94
C ASP A 30 1.97 11.31 34.99
N ASN A 31 3.12 11.25 35.65
CA ASN A 31 3.56 12.29 36.57
C ASN A 31 3.80 13.58 35.78
N LYS A 32 2.92 14.56 35.98
CA LYS A 32 3.00 15.85 35.28
C LYS A 32 4.25 16.59 35.75
N ALA A 33 5.21 16.77 34.85
CA ALA A 33 6.34 17.64 35.07
C ALA A 33 5.85 19.10 35.20
N PRO A 34 6.49 19.93 36.05
CA PRO A 34 6.17 21.35 36.15
C PRO A 34 6.36 22.03 34.80
N PHE A 35 5.41 22.90 34.42
CA PHE A 35 5.46 23.63 33.16
C PHE A 35 6.70 24.53 33.11
N ARG A 36 7.54 24.31 32.10
CA ARG A 36 8.74 25.11 31.84
C ARG A 36 8.60 25.76 30.46
N PRO A 37 8.33 27.08 30.38
CA PRO A 37 8.05 27.77 29.11
C PRO A 37 9.13 27.58 28.03
N ARG A 38 10.38 27.31 28.43
CA ARG A 38 11.52 27.15 27.52
C ARG A 38 11.97 25.72 27.26
N ALA A 39 11.41 24.72 27.94
CA ALA A 39 11.89 23.34 27.89
C ALA A 39 11.65 22.65 26.53
N ASN A 40 10.68 23.11 25.74
CA ASN A 40 10.31 22.51 24.45
C ASN A 40 10.78 23.35 23.24
N GLN A 41 11.71 24.27 23.44
CA GLN A 41 12.26 25.05 22.32
C GLN A 41 13.40 24.26 21.67
N SER A 42 13.11 23.59 20.56
CA SER A 42 14.15 23.01 19.71
C SER A 42 14.83 24.12 18.89
N SER A 43 16.15 24.06 18.78
CA SER A 43 16.90 24.96 17.90
C SER A 43 16.38 24.80 16.47
N TRP A 44 16.47 25.88 15.69
CA TRP A 44 16.04 25.87 14.29
C TRP A 44 16.72 24.74 13.51
N GLU A 45 18.00 24.48 13.78
CA GLU A 45 18.79 23.42 13.16
C GLU A 45 18.21 22.02 13.42
N LYS A 46 17.77 21.73 14.65
CA LYS A 46 17.12 20.46 14.99
C LYS A 46 15.82 20.27 14.23
N ARG A 47 14.99 21.33 14.13
CA ARG A 47 13.74 21.30 13.35
C ARG A 47 14.00 21.09 11.86
N GLN A 48 15.07 21.66 11.32
CA GLN A 48 15.43 21.45 9.91
C GLN A 48 15.93 20.03 9.66
N ALA A 49 16.73 19.47 10.56
CA ALA A 49 17.16 18.08 10.48
C ALA A 49 15.95 17.12 10.51
N GLU A 50 15.01 17.33 11.43
CA GLU A 50 13.76 16.55 11.51
C GLU A 50 12.92 16.67 10.24
N ARG A 51 12.75 17.89 9.69
CA ARG A 51 12.02 18.09 8.42
C ARG A 51 12.68 17.36 7.26
N LYS A 52 14.01 17.41 7.14
CA LYS A 52 14.76 16.68 6.11
C LYS A 52 14.57 15.17 6.25
N ALA A 53 14.64 14.65 7.48
CA ALA A 53 14.40 13.23 7.73
C ALA A 53 12.95 12.82 7.35
N LEU A 54 11.96 13.62 7.74
CA LEU A 54 10.55 13.37 7.38
C LEU A 54 10.31 13.47 5.86
N ALA A 55 10.97 14.40 5.17
CA ALA A 55 10.88 14.51 3.72
C ALA A 55 11.45 13.26 3.03
N ALA A 56 12.58 12.74 3.50
CA ALA A 56 13.18 11.51 2.98
C ALA A 56 12.28 10.29 3.21
N VAL A 57 11.66 10.16 4.39
CA VAL A 57 10.71 9.07 4.67
C VAL A 57 9.48 9.17 3.76
N LYS A 58 8.92 10.37 3.59
CA LYS A 58 7.75 10.59 2.72
C LYS A 58 8.05 10.34 1.25
N ALA A 59 9.25 10.66 0.78
CA ALA A 59 9.67 10.35 -0.58
C ALA A 59 9.67 8.84 -0.81
N LYS A 60 10.29 8.07 0.08
CA LYS A 60 10.28 6.59 0.02
C LYS A 60 8.87 6.01 0.11
N GLU A 61 8.00 6.57 0.96
CA GLU A 61 6.61 6.13 1.05
C GLU A 61 5.84 6.38 -0.25
N LYS A 62 6.08 7.51 -0.93
CA LYS A 62 5.47 7.80 -2.23
C LYS A 62 5.96 6.86 -3.31
N GLU A 63 7.27 6.63 -3.41
CA GLU A 63 7.87 5.68 -4.36
C GLU A 63 7.21 4.28 -4.23
N LEU A 64 7.08 3.77 -2.99
CA LEU A 64 6.44 2.47 -2.74
C LEU A 64 4.95 2.43 -3.11
N LYS A 65 4.23 3.55 -2.98
CA LYS A 65 2.82 3.64 -3.39
C LYS A 65 2.69 3.69 -4.91
N GLU A 66 3.52 4.49 -5.57
CA GLU A 66 3.55 4.63 -7.02
C GLU A 66 3.91 3.30 -7.70
N GLU A 67 4.87 2.55 -7.16
CA GLU A 67 5.22 1.20 -7.66
C GLU A 67 4.04 0.22 -7.56
N LYS A 68 3.34 0.20 -6.42
CA LYS A 68 2.15 -0.66 -6.22
C LYS A 68 1.01 -0.28 -7.15
N GLU A 69 0.77 1.02 -7.32
CA GLU A 69 -0.28 1.52 -8.22
C GLU A 69 0.06 1.22 -9.69
N ALA A 70 1.33 1.36 -10.09
CA ALA A 70 1.79 1.01 -11.42
C ALA A 70 1.61 -0.49 -11.71
N GLU A 71 1.93 -1.39 -10.76
CA GLU A 71 1.69 -2.82 -10.91
C GLU A 71 0.20 -3.15 -11.03
N ARG A 72 -0.64 -2.54 -10.18
CA ARG A 72 -2.09 -2.67 -10.26
C ARG A 72 -2.61 -2.21 -11.62
N GLN A 73 -2.12 -1.08 -12.11
CA GLN A 73 -2.55 -0.52 -13.39
C GLN A 73 -2.14 -1.42 -14.56
N ARG A 74 -0.90 -1.94 -14.56
CA ARG A 74 -0.43 -2.94 -15.55
C ARG A 74 -1.36 -4.16 -15.60
N ARG A 75 -1.77 -4.68 -14.44
CA ARG A 75 -2.71 -5.81 -14.37
C ARG A 75 -4.08 -5.47 -14.92
N VAL A 76 -4.61 -4.29 -14.57
CA VAL A 76 -5.90 -3.81 -15.07
C VAL A 76 -5.86 -3.67 -16.60
N ASP A 77 -4.80 -3.09 -17.15
CA ASP A 77 -4.67 -2.86 -18.59
C ASP A 77 -4.47 -4.18 -19.35
N ALA A 78 -3.73 -5.14 -18.79
CA ALA A 78 -3.63 -6.49 -19.35
C ALA A 78 -4.99 -7.21 -19.39
N ILE A 79 -5.84 -7.04 -18.36
CA ILE A 79 -7.19 -7.62 -18.36
C ILE A 79 -8.08 -6.94 -19.40
N LYS A 80 -8.05 -5.61 -19.48
CA LYS A 80 -8.83 -4.82 -20.44
C LYS A 80 -8.47 -5.18 -21.88
N THR A 81 -7.18 -5.21 -22.20
CA THR A 81 -6.69 -5.59 -23.54
C THR A 81 -7.10 -7.01 -23.92
N LYS A 82 -7.00 -7.97 -22.99
CA LYS A 82 -7.48 -9.34 -23.23
C LYS A 82 -8.98 -9.42 -23.49
N ARG A 83 -9.79 -8.63 -22.76
CA ARG A 83 -11.24 -8.56 -22.97
C ARG A 83 -11.59 -7.93 -24.31
N ALA A 84 -10.98 -6.79 -24.65
CA ALA A 84 -11.19 -6.13 -25.94
C ALA A 84 -10.82 -7.06 -27.11
N ALA A 85 -9.66 -7.73 -27.05
CA ALA A 85 -9.26 -8.69 -28.07
C ALA A 85 -10.22 -9.87 -28.21
N LYS A 86 -10.82 -10.33 -27.10
CA LYS A 86 -11.83 -11.40 -27.12
C LYS A 86 -13.13 -10.91 -27.76
N GLU A 87 -13.62 -9.73 -27.38
CA GLU A 87 -14.82 -9.13 -27.95
C GLU A 87 -14.70 -8.88 -29.45
N GLU A 88 -13.53 -8.40 -29.91
CA GLU A 88 -13.25 -8.24 -31.33
C GLU A 88 -13.29 -9.58 -32.07
N ARG A 89 -12.61 -10.61 -31.54
CA ARG A 89 -12.64 -11.97 -32.11
C ARG A 89 -14.07 -12.52 -32.20
N GLU A 90 -14.87 -12.37 -31.14
CA GLU A 90 -16.27 -12.81 -31.12
C GLU A 90 -17.14 -12.03 -32.12
N ARG A 91 -16.89 -10.73 -32.29
CA ARG A 91 -17.55 -9.91 -33.31
C ARG A 91 -17.24 -10.41 -34.71
N PHE A 92 -15.97 -10.72 -35.01
CA PHE A 92 -15.57 -11.28 -36.30
C PHE A 92 -16.18 -12.66 -36.54
N ALA A 93 -16.11 -13.56 -35.56
CA ALA A 93 -16.71 -14.89 -35.65
C ALA A 93 -18.23 -14.82 -35.95
N LYS A 94 -18.96 -13.95 -35.25
CA LYS A 94 -20.40 -13.73 -35.50
C LYS A 94 -20.69 -13.19 -36.91
N MET A 95 -19.79 -12.37 -37.45
CA MET A 95 -19.91 -11.88 -38.82
C MET A 95 -19.69 -13.01 -39.84
N GLU A 96 -18.67 -13.84 -39.61
CA GLU A 96 -18.38 -15.01 -40.44
C GLU A 96 -19.55 -16.01 -40.43
N GLU A 97 -20.08 -16.34 -39.25
CA GLU A 97 -21.28 -17.17 -39.10
C GLU A 97 -22.47 -16.61 -39.86
N LYS A 98 -22.70 -15.29 -39.79
CA LYS A 98 -23.78 -14.62 -40.53
C LYS A 98 -23.57 -14.77 -42.05
N MET A 99 -22.35 -14.65 -42.54
CA MET A 99 -22.05 -14.85 -43.97
C MET A 99 -22.19 -16.31 -44.38
N HIS A 100 -21.72 -17.25 -43.55
CA HIS A 100 -21.87 -18.68 -43.77
C HIS A 100 -23.36 -19.08 -43.82
N LYS A 101 -24.16 -18.61 -42.86
CA LYS A 101 -25.62 -18.82 -42.84
C LYS A 101 -26.27 -18.31 -44.11
N ARG A 102 -25.94 -17.09 -44.56
CA ARG A 102 -26.46 -16.52 -45.81
C ARG A 102 -26.08 -17.37 -47.04
N ARG A 103 -24.86 -17.90 -47.08
CA ARG A 103 -24.38 -18.80 -48.16
C ARG A 103 -25.17 -20.11 -48.16
N VAL A 104 -25.32 -20.76 -47.01
CA VAL A 104 -26.07 -22.02 -46.87
C VAL A 104 -27.54 -21.82 -47.25
N GLU A 105 -28.19 -20.76 -46.79
CA GLU A 105 -29.56 -20.44 -47.18
C GLU A 105 -29.71 -20.17 -48.69
N ARG A 106 -28.72 -19.54 -49.32
CA ARG A 106 -28.70 -19.32 -50.78
C ARG A 106 -28.58 -20.64 -51.53
N LEU A 107 -27.75 -21.56 -51.07
CA LEU A 107 -27.61 -22.90 -51.67
C LEU A 107 -28.90 -23.70 -51.52
N LYS A 108 -29.50 -23.77 -50.32
CA LYS A 108 -30.79 -24.43 -50.09
C LYS A 108 -31.91 -23.90 -50.99
N ARG A 109 -31.95 -22.57 -51.22
CA ARG A 109 -32.92 -21.96 -52.15
C ARG A 109 -32.68 -22.36 -53.60
N LYS A 110 -31.42 -22.44 -54.04
CA LYS A 110 -31.06 -22.90 -55.38
C LYS A 110 -31.40 -24.38 -55.57
N GLU A 111 -31.09 -25.22 -54.58
CA GLU A 111 -31.43 -26.64 -54.58
C GLU A 111 -32.95 -26.85 -54.68
N LYS A 112 -33.73 -26.14 -53.85
CA LYS A 112 -35.21 -26.19 -53.93
C LYS A 112 -35.71 -25.80 -55.32
N ARG A 113 -35.17 -24.71 -55.90
CA ARG A 113 -35.56 -24.25 -57.24
C ARG A 113 -35.17 -25.25 -58.32
N ASN A 114 -33.92 -25.70 -58.34
CA ASN A 114 -33.43 -26.68 -59.31
C ASN A 114 -34.21 -27.99 -59.21
N LYS A 115 -34.58 -28.42 -58.00
CA LYS A 115 -35.42 -29.60 -57.80
C LYS A 115 -36.80 -29.46 -58.44
N MET A 116 -37.40 -28.25 -58.44
CA MET A 116 -38.69 -28.00 -59.11
C MET A 116 -38.58 -27.79 -60.64
N LEU A 117 -37.39 -27.46 -61.15
CA LEU A 117 -37.16 -27.16 -62.57
C LEU A 117 -36.51 -28.32 -63.35
N LYS A 118 -35.91 -29.28 -62.66
CA LYS A 118 -35.25 -30.48 -63.23
C LYS A 118 -35.89 -31.79 -62.78
N SER A 119 -37.05 -31.71 -62.11
CA SER A 119 -38.02 -32.80 -61.99
C SER A 119 -38.99 -32.71 -63.16
#